data_AF-A0AAJ0TB95-F1
#
_entry.id   AF-A0AAJ0TB95-F1
#
_cell.length_a   1.000
_cell.length_b   1.000
_cell.length_c   1.000
_cell.angle_alpha   90.00
_cell.angle_beta   90.00
_cell.angle_gamma   90.00
#
_symmetry.space_group_name_H-M   'P 1'
#
loop_
_entity.id
_entity.type
_entity.pdbx_description
1 polymer ?
#
loop_
_entity_poly.entity_id
_entity_poly.type
_entity_poly.pdbx_seq_one_letter_code
_entity_poly.pdbx_strand_id
1 'polypeptide(L)'
;MDELIRVTPDREKAKSMAKMVEITLEMIKTINAERFSSNIVKEYYDVIRELMTAILLLDGYKTQGEGAHKKLIEYMEKNCRQLTGREISHSTVFKNEFHLSSDGGC
;
A
#
# COMPACT_ATOMS: atom_id res chain seq x y z
N MET A 1 -10.36 12.41 -15.38
CA MET A 1 -10.30 10.94 -15.45
C MET A 1 -10.53 10.45 -14.03
N ASP A 2 -11.54 9.61 -13.79
CA ASP A 2 -11.68 8.98 -12.48
C ASP A 2 -10.54 7.98 -12.28
N GLU A 3 -9.76 8.19 -11.23
CA GLU A 3 -8.64 7.33 -10.84
C GLU A 3 -9.11 6.00 -10.22
N LEU A 4 -10.42 5.81 -10.07
CA LEU A 4 -11.10 4.61 -9.62
C LEU A 4 -12.04 4.11 -10.72
N ILE A 5 -11.77 2.92 -11.25
CA ILE A 5 -12.56 2.30 -12.32
C ILE A 5 -13.34 1.11 -11.79
N ARG A 6 -14.59 0.94 -12.27
CA ARG A 6 -15.39 -0.23 -11.94
C ARG A 6 -14.99 -1.41 -12.83
N VAL A 7 -14.85 -2.57 -12.23
CA VAL A 7 -14.49 -3.82 -12.91
C VAL A 7 -15.33 -4.97 -12.36
N THR A 8 -15.36 -6.08 -13.09
CA THR A 8 -15.89 -7.33 -12.53
C THR A 8 -15.00 -7.77 -11.36
N PRO A 9 -15.58 -8.10 -10.19
CA PRO A 9 -14.81 -8.64 -9.09
C PRO A 9 -13.99 -9.87 -9.48
N ASP A 10 -12.71 -9.88 -9.09
CA ASP A 10 -11.76 -10.93 -9.47
C ASP A 10 -11.22 -11.63 -8.22
N ARG A 11 -11.96 -12.65 -7.77
CA ARG A 11 -11.65 -13.40 -6.54
C ARG A 11 -10.40 -14.26 -6.68
N GLU A 12 -10.15 -14.82 -7.86
CA GLU A 12 -8.97 -15.66 -8.10
C GLU A 12 -7.69 -14.81 -8.07
N LYS A 13 -7.74 -13.61 -8.66
CA LYS A 13 -6.64 -12.66 -8.54
C LYS A 13 -6.42 -12.19 -7.10
N ALA A 14 -7.48 -11.82 -6.38
CA ALA A 14 -7.37 -11.43 -4.97
C ALA A 14 -6.76 -12.55 -4.10
N LYS A 15 -7.15 -13.81 -4.35
CA LYS A 15 -6.57 -14.99 -3.68
C LYS A 15 -5.09 -15.17 -4.01
N SER A 16 -4.71 -14.96 -5.26
CA SER A 16 -3.31 -15.04 -5.70
C SER A 16 -2.45 -13.97 -5.04
N MET A 17 -2.98 -12.75 -4.90
CA MET A 17 -2.33 -11.63 -4.20
C MET A 17 -2.16 -11.91 -2.71
N ALA A 18 -3.18 -12.47 -2.04
CA ALA A 18 -3.06 -12.88 -0.63
C ALA A 18 -1.94 -13.90 -0.42
N LYS A 19 -1.80 -14.88 -1.33
CA LYS A 19 -0.72 -15.86 -1.29
C LYS A 19 0.65 -15.22 -1.50
N MET A 20 0.77 -14.24 -2.39
CA MET A 20 2.02 -13.48 -2.57
C MET A 20 2.40 -12.72 -1.30
N VAL A 21 1.43 -12.08 -0.65
CA VAL A 21 1.63 -11.40 0.63
C VAL A 21 2.14 -12.36 1.71
N GLU A 22 1.57 -13.55 1.83
CA GLU A 22 2.05 -14.57 2.78
C GLU A 22 3.51 -14.93 2.54
N ILE A 23 3.90 -15.16 1.27
CA ILE A 23 5.28 -15.47 0.90
C ILE A 23 6.22 -14.30 1.25
N THR A 24 5.82 -13.06 0.94
CA THR A 24 6.60 -11.86 1.26
C THR A 24 6.78 -11.70 2.77
N LEU A 25 5.73 -11.95 3.56
CA LEU A 25 5.81 -11.90 5.03
C LEU A 25 6.78 -12.95 5.60
N GLU A 26 6.80 -14.16 5.04
CA GLU A 26 7.81 -15.16 5.42
C GLU A 26 9.22 -14.74 5.02
N MET A 27 9.40 -14.14 3.84
CA MET A 27 10.69 -13.61 3.40
C MET A 27 11.20 -12.51 4.34
N ILE A 28 10.35 -11.55 4.73
CA ILE A 28 10.73 -10.45 5.63
C ILE A 28 11.34 -10.96 6.94
N LYS A 29 10.81 -12.07 7.49
CA LYS A 29 11.33 -12.70 8.72
C LYS A 29 12.76 -13.21 8.59
N THR A 30 13.25 -13.43 7.37
CA THR A 30 14.62 -13.90 7.11
C THR A 30 15.62 -12.76 6.89
N ILE A 31 15.15 -11.52 6.76
CA ILE A 31 15.99 -10.34 6.55
C ILE A 31 16.55 -9.87 7.90
N ASN A 32 17.85 -9.53 7.93
CA ASN A 32 18.47 -8.92 9.10
C ASN A 32 17.96 -7.49 9.30
N ALA A 33 17.13 -7.29 10.31
CA ALA A 33 16.47 -6.02 10.58
C ALA A 33 17.41 -4.89 11.02
N GLU A 34 18.51 -5.21 11.71
CA GLU A 34 19.50 -4.21 12.14
C GLU A 34 20.24 -3.61 10.94
N ARG A 35 20.45 -4.41 9.89
CA ARG A 35 21.18 -4.01 8.70
C ARG A 35 20.29 -3.45 7.59
N PHE A 36 19.03 -3.90 7.50
CA PHE A 36 18.15 -3.63 6.36
C PHE A 36 16.75 -3.14 6.79
N SER A 37 16.68 -2.36 7.87
CA SER A 37 15.43 -1.82 8.41
C SER A 37 14.58 -1.08 7.36
N SER A 38 15.20 -0.21 6.54
CA SER A 38 14.50 0.51 5.47
C SER A 38 13.91 -0.41 4.41
N ASN A 39 14.57 -1.52 4.08
CA ASN A 39 14.04 -2.51 3.16
C ASN A 39 12.83 -3.22 3.77
N ILE A 40 12.92 -3.63 5.04
CA ILE A 40 11.81 -4.27 5.75
C ILE A 40 10.57 -3.36 5.77
N VAL A 41 10.75 -2.06 6.09
CA VAL A 41 9.62 -1.12 6.10
C VAL A 41 9.00 -0.96 4.72
N LYS A 42 9.83 -0.91 3.66
CA LYS A 42 9.34 -0.88 2.28
C LYS A 42 8.53 -2.13 1.94
N GLU A 43 9.01 -3.32 2.28
CA GLU A 43 8.29 -4.58 2.03
C GLU A 43 6.94 -4.61 2.76
N TYR A 44 6.88 -4.11 4.01
CA TYR A 44 5.61 -3.97 4.73
C TYR A 44 4.64 -2.99 4.06
N TYR A 45 5.14 -1.86 3.55
CA TYR A 45 4.31 -0.93 2.78
C TYR A 45 3.73 -1.59 1.53
N ASP A 46 4.55 -2.37 0.81
CA ASP A 46 4.12 -3.09 -0.38
C ASP A 46 3.09 -4.18 -0.05
N VAL A 47 3.27 -4.92 1.05
CA VAL A 47 2.28 -5.87 1.57
C VAL A 47 0.93 -5.20 1.83
N ILE A 48 0.93 -4.08 2.56
CA ILE A 48 -0.31 -3.35 2.88
C ILE A 48 -0.99 -2.87 1.60
N ARG A 49 -0.20 -2.32 0.67
CA ARG A 49 -0.71 -1.86 -0.63
C ARG A 49 -1.32 -3.00 -1.45
N GLU A 50 -0.69 -4.16 -1.46
CA GLU A 50 -1.17 -5.32 -2.20
C GLU A 50 -2.48 -5.87 -1.63
N LEU A 51 -2.58 -5.95 -0.29
CA LEU A 51 -3.82 -6.31 0.40
C LEU A 51 -4.95 -5.33 0.12
N MET A 52 -4.68 -4.02 0.21
CA MET A 52 -5.67 -2.99 -0.15
C MET A 52 -6.15 -3.16 -1.59
N THR A 53 -5.23 -3.44 -2.52
CA THR A 53 -5.59 -3.67 -3.92
C THR A 53 -6.45 -4.92 -4.09
N ALA A 54 -6.17 -6.00 -3.35
CA ALA A 54 -6.96 -7.22 -3.35
C ALA A 54 -8.40 -6.97 -2.85
N ILE A 55 -8.56 -6.19 -1.77
CA ILE A 55 -9.88 -5.77 -1.27
C ILE A 55 -10.64 -4.98 -2.35
N LEU A 56 -9.96 -4.02 -2.99
CA LEU A 56 -10.57 -3.21 -4.04
C LEU A 56 -11.06 -4.06 -5.22
N LEU A 57 -10.29 -5.08 -5.61
CA LEU A 57 -10.68 -6.05 -6.63
C LEU A 57 -11.90 -6.87 -6.24
N LEU A 58 -12.02 -7.26 -4.97
CA LEU A 58 -13.19 -8.00 -4.48
C LEU A 58 -14.46 -7.14 -4.49
N ASP A 59 -14.30 -5.83 -4.28
CA ASP A 59 -15.39 -4.86 -4.35
C ASP A 59 -15.75 -4.45 -5.79
N GLY A 60 -15.00 -4.95 -6.78
CA GLY A 60 -15.25 -4.66 -8.20
C GLY A 60 -14.72 -3.30 -8.63
N TYR A 61 -13.59 -2.87 -8.06
CA TYR A 61 -12.90 -1.65 -8.43
C TYR A 61 -11.41 -1.87 -8.68
N LYS A 62 -10.78 -0.96 -9.43
CA LYS A 62 -9.33 -0.86 -9.59
C LYS A 62 -8.93 0.61 -9.59
N THR A 63 -7.72 0.90 -9.11
CA THR A 63 -7.13 2.24 -9.26
C THR A 63 -6.22 2.31 -10.48
N GLN A 64 -6.20 3.45 -11.18
CA GLN A 64 -5.30 3.71 -12.31
C GLN A 64 -4.79 5.15 -12.29
N GLY A 65 -3.62 5.38 -12.87
CA GLY A 65 -2.99 6.70 -12.99
C GLY A 65 -2.03 7.06 -11.86
N GLU A 66 -1.45 8.26 -11.92
CA GLU A 66 -0.41 8.75 -11.00
C GLU A 66 -0.92 8.91 -9.55
N GLY A 67 -2.23 9.12 -9.35
CA GLY A 67 -2.87 9.23 -8.03
C GLY A 67 -3.38 7.93 -7.41
N ALA A 68 -3.11 6.78 -8.05
CA ALA A 68 -3.73 5.49 -7.69
C ALA A 68 -3.56 5.10 -6.21
N HIS A 69 -2.39 5.35 -5.61
CA HIS A 69 -2.16 5.04 -4.20
C HIS A 69 -3.01 5.89 -3.25
N LYS A 70 -3.15 7.19 -3.54
CA LYS A 70 -3.97 8.09 -2.74
C LYS A 70 -5.43 7.66 -2.79
N LYS A 71 -5.93 7.29 -3.96
CA LYS A 71 -7.31 6.83 -4.15
C LYS A 71 -7.58 5.50 -3.48
N LEU A 72 -6.61 4.60 -3.48
CA LEU A 72 -6.69 3.35 -2.76
C LEU A 72 -6.88 3.61 -1.26
N ILE A 73 -6.08 4.51 -0.68
CA ILE A 73 -6.20 4.90 0.73
C ILE A 73 -7.55 5.59 1.00
N GLU A 74 -7.95 6.56 0.17
CA GLU A 74 -9.25 7.24 0.30
C GLU A 74 -10.44 6.26 0.23
N TYR A 75 -10.34 5.22 -0.61
CA TYR A 75 -11.35 4.17 -0.69
C TYR A 75 -11.39 3.36 0.62
N MET A 76 -10.23 2.97 1.14
CA MET A 76 -10.14 2.21 2.39
C MET A 76 -10.67 3.01 3.57
N GLU A 77 -10.31 4.28 3.71
CA GLU A 77 -10.82 5.15 4.78
C GLU A 77 -12.36 5.24 4.78
N LYS A 78 -12.98 5.27 3.60
CA LYS A 78 -14.44 5.38 3.46
C LYS A 78 -15.17 4.06 3.68
N ASN A 79 -14.58 2.94 3.27
CA ASN A 79 -15.27 1.65 3.19
C ASN A 79 -14.83 0.64 4.26
N CYS A 80 -13.60 0.76 4.78
CA CYS A 80 -13.06 -0.09 5.85
C CYS A 80 -13.06 0.66 7.19
N ARG A 81 -14.17 0.55 7.94
CA ARG A 81 -14.34 1.15 9.28
C ARG A 81 -13.28 0.75 10.32
N GLN A 82 -12.49 -0.30 10.08
CA GLN A 82 -11.50 -0.83 11.03
C GLN A 82 -10.13 -0.13 10.93
N LEU A 83 -9.84 0.60 9.84
CA LEU A 83 -8.62 1.38 9.70
C LEU A 83 -8.83 2.77 10.30
N THR A 84 -8.92 2.85 11.63
CA THR A 84 -9.03 4.16 12.29
C THR A 84 -7.74 4.95 12.10
N GLY A 85 -7.83 6.24 11.77
CA GLY A 85 -6.77 7.10 11.24
C GLY A 85 -5.46 7.25 12.06
N ARG A 86 -5.30 6.54 13.17
CA ARG A 86 -4.01 6.41 13.87
C ARG A 86 -2.99 5.55 13.11
N GLU A 87 -3.42 4.66 12.21
CA GLU A 87 -2.51 3.78 11.45
C GLU A 87 -2.10 4.34 10.07
N ILE A 88 -2.81 5.36 9.56
CA ILE A 88 -2.55 5.94 8.21
C ILE A 88 -1.71 7.23 8.28
N SER A 89 -1.63 7.89 9.44
CA SER A 89 -0.77 9.08 9.65
C SER A 89 0.70 8.74 9.88
N HIS A 90 1.34 7.99 8.98
CA HIS A 90 2.81 7.87 8.96
C HIS A 90 3.45 8.20 7.59
N SER A 91 2.70 8.73 6.62
CA SER A 91 3.30 9.26 5.38
C SER A 91 3.89 10.67 5.53
N THR A 92 3.55 11.41 6.59
CA THR A 92 4.13 12.74 6.89
C THR A 92 5.38 12.66 7.76
N VAL A 93 5.54 11.60 8.56
CA VAL A 93 6.74 11.39 9.41
C VAL A 93 7.97 11.06 8.55
N PHE A 94 7.79 10.32 7.45
CA PHE A 94 8.88 9.95 6.53
C PHE A 94 9.57 11.14 5.83
N LYS A 95 8.90 12.29 5.69
CA LYS A 95 9.54 13.49 5.14
C LYS A 95 10.34 14.28 6.18
N ASN A 96 9.98 14.18 7.46
CA ASN A 96 10.56 15.01 8.52
C ASN A 96 11.82 14.38 9.15
N GLU A 97 11.98 13.05 9.10
CA GLU A 97 13.16 12.39 9.67
C GLU A 97 14.33 12.21 8.69
N PHE A 98 14.14 12.45 7.39
CA PHE A 98 15.16 12.18 6.36
C PHE A 98 15.87 13.40 5.75
N HIS A 99 15.57 14.65 6.13
CA HIS A 99 16.26 15.86 5.65
C HIS A 99 16.58 15.85 4.13
N LEU A 100 15.66 15.36 3.31
CA LEU A 100 15.86 15.37 1.86
C LEU A 100 15.55 16.78 1.35
N SER A 101 16.61 17.50 1.02
CA SER A 101 16.60 18.85 0.46
C SER A 101 15.86 18.90 -0.87
N SER A 102 15.00 19.91 -0.99
CA SER A 102 14.36 20.34 -2.23
C SER A 102 15.37 21.07 -3.12
N ASP A 103 16.35 20.38 -3.68
CA ASP A 103 17.19 20.98 -4.73
C ASP A 103 16.62 20.63 -6.10
N GLY A 104 15.77 21.53 -6.58
CA GLY A 104 15.22 21.57 -7.92
C GLY A 104 15.06 23.01 -8.37
N GLY A 105 16.15 23.77 -8.30
CA GLY A 105 16.28 25.12 -8.84
C GLY A 105 17.55 25.22 -9.68
N CYS A 106 17.37 25.09 -10.99
CA CYS A 106 18.14 25.72 -12.08
C CYS A 106 17.36 25.46 -13.38
#